data_AF-A0A9D0XK46-F1
#
_entry.id   AF-A0A9D0XK46-F1
#
_cell.length_a   1.000
_cell.length_b   1.000
_cell.length_c   1.000
_cell.angle_alpha   90.00
_cell.angle_beta   90.00
_cell.angle_gamma   90.00
#
_symmetry.space_group_name_H-M   'P 1'
#
loop_
_entity.id
_entity.type
_entity.pdbx_description
1 polymer ?
#
loop_
_entity_poly.entity_id
_entity_poly.type
_entity_poly.pdbx_seq_one_letter_code
_entity_poly.pdbx_strand_id
1 'polypeptide(L)'
;MSALSFQKIIAANIILLLTTFFFPIRLHAQEVPTQVIRGTVVDAFTKTPIEGASLVLRGGQSMKSCRSDSLGRFRLEEVVVGRYTLDLSHLAYVSLEVPELLVESGKELILELLLEEKAANLQEVVVAGQRWRGSPLSTVSTQRITVEEVQRLPATFDDPARLIGSYAGVVNVHDGANHISVRGNSPNSTAWRLEGGEIVNPNHLADAGTSGNRPAATGGGVNLLSAQMLDYATLYSGAFPADYGNALGGIMDMYFRQGNDEKHFFTM
;
A
#
# COMPACT_ATOMS: atom_id res chain seq x y z
N MET A 1 64.89 21.12 -38.68
CA MET A 1 63.52 20.70 -38.99
C MET A 1 62.97 21.61 -40.09
N SER A 2 62.67 21.08 -41.27
CA SER A 2 62.15 21.86 -42.40
C SER A 2 60.72 22.35 -42.11
N ALA A 3 60.33 23.53 -42.57
CA ALA A 3 58.98 24.10 -42.38
C ALA A 3 57.83 23.14 -42.74
N LEU A 4 58.05 22.23 -43.71
CA LEU A 4 57.09 21.18 -44.09
C LEU A 4 56.78 20.17 -42.97
N SER A 5 57.72 19.85 -42.08
CA SER A 5 57.48 18.88 -41.00
C SER A 5 56.60 19.48 -39.89
N PHE A 6 56.69 20.79 -39.68
CA PHE A 6 55.90 21.50 -38.68
C PHE A 6 54.43 21.65 -39.10
N GLN A 7 54.17 21.95 -40.38
CA GLN A 7 52.81 22.02 -40.92
C GLN A 7 52.08 20.66 -40.89
N LYS A 8 52.79 19.55 -41.13
CA LYS A 8 52.21 18.21 -41.03
C LYS A 8 51.77 17.84 -39.62
N ILE A 9 52.54 18.26 -38.60
CA ILE A 9 52.20 18.03 -37.18
C ILE A 9 50.97 18.87 -36.79
N ILE A 10 50.91 20.13 -37.23
CA ILE A 10 49.74 20.99 -37.00
C ILE A 10 48.49 20.42 -37.67
N ALA A 11 48.60 20.00 -38.94
CA ALA A 11 47.48 19.40 -39.67
C ALA A 11 47.01 18.08 -39.03
N ALA A 12 47.95 17.22 -38.58
CA ALA A 12 47.63 15.99 -37.88
C ALA A 12 46.93 16.26 -36.53
N ASN A 13 47.38 17.26 -35.77
CA ASN A 13 46.76 17.67 -34.52
C ASN A 13 45.37 18.28 -34.74
N ILE A 14 45.15 19.04 -35.82
CA ILE A 14 43.84 19.59 -36.19
C ILE A 14 42.86 18.47 -36.59
N ILE A 15 43.33 17.49 -37.38
CA ILE A 15 42.52 16.32 -37.75
C ILE A 15 42.17 15.50 -36.51
N LEU A 16 43.13 15.27 -35.61
CA LEU A 16 42.91 14.55 -34.36
C LEU A 16 41.89 15.28 -33.47
N LEU A 17 42.00 16.60 -33.33
CA LEU A 17 41.07 17.44 -32.56
C LEU A 17 39.65 17.45 -33.17
N LEU A 18 39.55 17.46 -34.50
CA LEU A 18 38.25 17.36 -35.20
C LEU A 18 37.62 15.98 -35.05
N THR A 19 38.42 14.90 -35.02
CA THR A 19 37.90 13.54 -34.82
C THR A 19 37.42 13.28 -33.39
N THR A 20 38.03 13.88 -32.37
CA THR A 20 37.54 13.79 -30.98
C THR A 20 36.31 14.65 -30.72
N PHE A 21 36.14 15.77 -31.42
CA PHE A 21 34.97 16.63 -31.26
C PHE A 21 33.70 16.07 -31.92
N PHE A 22 33.84 15.22 -32.95
CA PHE A 22 32.72 14.61 -33.67
C PHE A 22 32.34 13.21 -33.18
N PHE A 23 32.91 12.70 -32.07
CA PHE A 23 32.47 11.43 -31.51
C PHE A 23 31.14 11.65 -30.76
N PRO A 24 29.99 11.14 -31.25
CA PRO A 24 28.73 11.31 -30.54
C PRO A 24 28.79 10.53 -29.23
N ILE A 25 28.94 11.25 -28.12
CA ILE A 25 28.72 10.71 -26.79
C ILE A 25 27.25 10.30 -26.76
N ARG A 26 26.97 9.00 -26.80
CA ARG A 26 25.63 8.49 -26.53
C ARG A 26 25.35 8.76 -25.05
N LEU A 27 24.74 9.90 -24.79
CA LEU A 27 24.10 10.18 -23.51
C LEU A 27 22.95 9.16 -23.41
N HIS A 28 23.17 8.09 -22.64
CA HIS A 28 22.08 7.27 -22.16
C HIS A 28 21.17 8.19 -21.34
N ALA A 29 20.02 8.54 -21.91
CA ALA A 29 18.97 9.22 -21.17
C ALA A 29 18.64 8.39 -19.93
N GLN A 30 18.36 9.06 -18.82
CA GLN A 30 17.94 8.42 -17.56
C GLN A 30 16.75 7.52 -17.87
N GLU A 31 16.95 6.20 -17.79
CA GLU A 31 15.84 5.26 -17.82
C GLU A 31 14.91 5.62 -16.67
N VAL A 32 13.69 6.01 -16.99
CA VAL A 32 12.68 6.27 -15.99
C VAL A 32 12.43 4.93 -15.29
N PRO A 33 12.66 4.82 -13.96
CA PRO A 33 12.49 3.56 -13.29
C PRO A 33 11.04 3.10 -13.45
N THR A 34 10.89 1.87 -13.92
CA THR A 34 9.59 1.22 -14.08
C THR A 34 9.50 -0.01 -13.21
N GLN A 35 8.27 -0.46 -12.96
CA GLN A 35 7.99 -1.61 -12.13
C GLN A 35 6.71 -2.33 -12.60
N VAL A 36 6.52 -3.56 -12.11
CA VAL A 36 5.32 -4.35 -12.37
C VAL A 36 4.28 -4.17 -11.26
N ILE A 37 3.01 -4.02 -11.66
CA ILE A 37 1.86 -4.23 -10.79
C ILE A 37 1.18 -5.52 -11.22
N ARG A 38 0.98 -6.47 -10.31
CA ARG A 38 0.31 -7.73 -10.58
C ARG A 38 -0.63 -8.11 -9.46
N GLY A 39 -1.45 -9.13 -9.68
CA GLY A 39 -2.38 -9.55 -8.64
C GLY A 39 -3.47 -10.49 -9.13
N THR A 40 -4.47 -10.65 -8.29
CA THR A 40 -5.68 -11.45 -8.59
C THR A 40 -6.94 -10.64 -8.33
N VAL A 41 -7.97 -10.89 -9.13
CA VAL A 41 -9.33 -10.37 -8.96
C VAL A 41 -10.23 -11.54 -8.59
N VAL A 42 -10.87 -11.46 -7.44
CA VAL A 42 -11.71 -12.52 -6.87
C VAL A 42 -13.03 -11.96 -6.36
N ASP A 43 -14.06 -12.80 -6.36
CA ASP A 43 -15.35 -12.47 -5.76
C ASP A 43 -15.21 -12.32 -4.24
N ALA A 44 -15.81 -11.27 -3.69
CA ALA A 44 -15.65 -10.90 -2.28
C ALA A 44 -16.15 -11.99 -1.32
N PHE A 45 -17.19 -12.74 -1.70
CA PHE A 45 -17.88 -13.72 -0.86
C PHE A 45 -17.36 -15.14 -1.06
N THR A 46 -17.41 -15.61 -2.30
CA THR A 46 -17.06 -16.99 -2.69
C THR A 46 -15.57 -17.19 -2.87
N LYS A 47 -14.78 -16.10 -2.96
CA LYS A 47 -13.35 -16.11 -3.24
C LYS A 47 -13.00 -16.76 -4.58
N THR A 48 -13.97 -16.91 -5.49
CA THR A 48 -13.71 -17.47 -6.81
C THR A 48 -13.03 -16.45 -7.72
N PRO A 49 -12.08 -16.85 -8.58
CA PRO A 49 -11.45 -15.95 -9.54
C PRO A 49 -12.45 -15.34 -10.53
N ILE A 50 -12.22 -14.07 -10.87
CA ILE A 50 -13.05 -13.31 -11.83
C ILE A 50 -12.27 -13.09 -13.12
N GLU A 51 -12.69 -13.76 -14.19
CA GLU A 51 -12.16 -13.56 -15.54
C GLU A 51 -12.72 -12.29 -16.19
N GLY A 52 -11.90 -11.60 -16.99
CA GLY A 52 -12.34 -10.54 -17.88
C GLY A 52 -12.63 -9.19 -17.21
N ALA A 53 -12.32 -9.02 -15.92
CA ALA A 53 -12.36 -7.74 -15.22
C ALA A 53 -11.41 -6.76 -15.91
N SER A 54 -11.86 -5.55 -16.18
CA SER A 54 -11.07 -4.50 -16.82
C SER A 54 -10.43 -3.64 -15.75
N LEU A 55 -9.10 -3.57 -15.76
CA LEU A 55 -8.30 -2.79 -14.82
C LEU A 55 -7.67 -1.61 -15.56
N VAL A 56 -7.89 -0.39 -15.07
CA VAL A 56 -7.35 0.85 -15.63
C VAL A 56 -6.54 1.57 -14.56
N LEU A 57 -5.25 1.72 -14.77
CA LEU A 57 -4.35 2.45 -13.91
C LEU A 57 -4.30 3.92 -14.36
N ARG A 58 -4.83 4.80 -13.52
CA ARG A 58 -4.84 6.26 -13.70
C ARG A 58 -3.81 6.92 -12.80
N GLY A 59 -3.19 8.00 -13.27
CA GLY A 59 -2.11 8.69 -12.56
C GLY A 59 -0.77 8.56 -13.29
N GLY A 60 0.26 9.23 -12.80
CA GLY A 60 1.58 9.25 -13.44
C GLY A 60 1.60 9.90 -14.83
N GLN A 61 2.65 9.62 -15.62
CA GLN A 61 2.83 10.16 -16.98
C GLN A 61 2.12 9.34 -18.08
N SER A 62 1.49 8.21 -17.74
CA SER A 62 0.87 7.31 -18.73
C SER A 62 -0.29 6.51 -18.11
N MET A 63 -1.39 6.37 -18.85
CA MET A 63 -2.48 5.46 -18.50
C MET A 63 -2.16 4.05 -19.01
N LYS A 64 -2.28 3.05 -18.15
CA LYS A 64 -2.16 1.64 -18.53
C LYS A 64 -3.43 0.88 -18.21
N SER A 65 -3.69 -0.18 -18.96
CA SER A 65 -4.84 -1.05 -18.70
C SER A 65 -4.51 -2.50 -19.00
N CYS A 66 -5.20 -3.41 -18.32
CA CYS A 66 -5.13 -4.84 -18.59
C CYS A 66 -6.48 -5.49 -18.26
N ARG A 67 -6.62 -6.78 -18.58
CA ARG A 67 -7.78 -7.59 -18.18
C ARG A 67 -7.33 -8.79 -17.39
N SER A 68 -8.15 -9.23 -16.44
CA SER A 68 -7.89 -10.49 -15.72
C SER A 68 -8.10 -11.71 -16.62
N ASP A 69 -7.27 -12.73 -16.45
CA ASP A 69 -7.35 -14.01 -17.18
C ASP A 69 -8.37 -14.99 -16.55
N SER A 70 -8.47 -16.21 -17.09
CA SER A 70 -9.36 -17.27 -16.58
C SER A 70 -9.12 -17.70 -15.12
N LEU A 71 -7.95 -17.38 -14.57
CA LEU A 71 -7.58 -17.61 -13.18
C LEU A 71 -7.68 -16.31 -12.34
N GLY A 72 -8.31 -15.26 -12.88
CA GLY A 72 -8.45 -13.96 -12.25
C GLY A 72 -7.16 -13.17 -12.13
N ARG A 73 -6.05 -13.61 -12.73
CA ARG A 73 -4.74 -12.97 -12.60
C ARG A 73 -4.62 -11.79 -13.56
N PHE A 74 -3.92 -10.75 -13.14
CA PHE A 74 -3.61 -9.60 -13.98
C PHE A 74 -2.15 -9.16 -13.80
N ARG A 75 -1.60 -8.52 -14.83
CA ARG A 75 -0.23 -8.00 -14.84
C ARG A 75 -0.16 -6.72 -15.69
N LEU A 76 0.39 -5.66 -15.11
CA LEU A 76 0.71 -4.39 -15.74
C LEU A 76 2.23 -4.23 -15.71
N GLU A 77 2.87 -4.31 -16.86
CA GLU A 77 4.32 -4.21 -16.99
C GLU A 77 4.76 -2.76 -17.25
N GLU A 78 6.03 -2.47 -16.99
CA GLU A 78 6.69 -1.20 -17.29
C GLU A 78 5.96 0.04 -16.71
N VAL A 79 5.35 -0.08 -15.53
CA VAL A 79 4.66 1.03 -14.86
C VAL A 79 5.72 1.95 -14.26
N VAL A 80 5.79 3.20 -14.73
CA VAL A 80 6.69 4.21 -14.16
C VAL A 80 6.45 4.37 -12.66
N VAL A 81 7.50 4.45 -11.85
CA VAL A 81 7.35 4.67 -10.40
C VAL A 81 6.56 5.94 -10.10
N GLY A 82 5.69 5.89 -9.10
CA GLY A 82 4.78 6.98 -8.81
C GLY A 82 3.53 6.52 -8.08
N ARG A 83 2.58 7.46 -7.93
CA ARG A 83 1.33 7.24 -7.22
C ARG A 83 0.17 7.18 -8.22
N TYR A 84 -0.66 6.17 -8.07
CA TYR A 84 -1.71 5.84 -9.02
C TYR A 84 -3.04 5.55 -8.32
N THR A 85 -4.10 5.51 -9.10
CA THR A 85 -5.42 5.01 -8.75
C THR A 85 -5.78 3.91 -9.74
N LEU A 86 -6.20 2.75 -9.25
CA LEU A 86 -6.59 1.62 -10.07
C LEU A 86 -8.12 1.51 -10.07
N ASP A 87 -8.73 1.68 -11.24
CA ASP A 87 -10.15 1.42 -11.43
C ASP A 87 -10.35 0.01 -11.95
N LEU A 88 -11.30 -0.69 -11.35
CA LEU A 88 -11.76 -1.99 -11.76
C LEU A 88 -13.21 -1.91 -12.20
N SER A 89 -13.53 -2.53 -13.33
CA SER A 89 -14.89 -2.64 -13.83
C SER A 89 -15.16 -4.02 -14.41
N HIS A 90 -16.38 -4.51 -14.18
CA HIS A 90 -16.88 -5.75 -14.76
C HIS A 90 -18.39 -5.64 -14.99
N LEU A 91 -18.92 -6.47 -15.89
CA LEU A 91 -20.35 -6.48 -16.23
C LEU A 91 -21.20 -6.87 -15.01
N ALA A 92 -20.84 -8.00 -14.38
CA ALA A 92 -21.57 -8.61 -13.28
C ALA A 92 -21.18 -8.12 -11.87
N TYR A 93 -20.14 -7.28 -11.73
CA TYR A 93 -19.67 -6.81 -10.42
C TYR A 93 -19.71 -5.29 -10.31
N VAL A 94 -19.80 -4.79 -9.08
CA VAL A 94 -19.71 -3.37 -8.75
C VAL A 94 -18.30 -2.87 -9.07
N SER A 95 -18.19 -1.69 -9.68
CA SER A 95 -16.88 -1.10 -9.98
C SER A 95 -16.16 -0.74 -8.67
N LEU A 96 -14.87 -1.02 -8.60
CA LEU A 96 -14.02 -0.75 -7.45
C LEU A 96 -12.94 0.26 -7.85
N GLU A 97 -12.77 1.30 -7.04
CA GLU A 97 -11.66 2.25 -7.18
C GLU A 97 -10.70 2.03 -6.02
N VAL A 98 -9.43 1.76 -6.35
CA VAL A 98 -8.34 1.61 -5.39
C VAL A 98 -7.41 2.80 -5.54
N PRO A 99 -7.60 3.86 -4.73
CA PRO A 99 -6.78 5.04 -4.79
C PRO A 99 -5.42 4.80 -4.11
N GLU A 100 -4.51 5.75 -4.29
CA GLU A 100 -3.28 5.87 -3.50
C GLU A 100 -2.23 4.74 -3.65
N LEU A 101 -2.31 3.93 -4.71
CA LEU A 101 -1.33 2.88 -4.97
C LEU A 101 0.05 3.47 -5.24
N LEU A 102 1.03 3.12 -4.41
CA LEU A 102 2.42 3.55 -4.55
C LEU A 102 3.24 2.49 -5.29
N VAL A 103 3.76 2.86 -6.45
CA VAL A 103 4.67 2.04 -7.27
C VAL A 103 6.11 2.50 -7.02
N GLU A 104 6.93 1.61 -6.46
CA GLU A 104 8.32 1.90 -6.07
C GLU A 104 9.30 1.13 -6.94
N SER A 105 10.50 1.69 -7.17
CA SER A 105 11.55 1.03 -7.99
C SER A 105 12.05 -0.29 -7.37
N GLY A 106 11.97 -0.40 -6.04
CA GLY A 106 12.57 -1.50 -5.28
C GLY A 106 11.77 -2.80 -5.22
N LYS A 107 10.46 -2.76 -5.49
CA LYS A 107 9.58 -3.94 -5.35
C LYS A 107 8.38 -3.90 -6.29
N GLU A 108 7.94 -5.06 -6.75
CA GLU A 108 6.66 -5.19 -7.45
C GLU A 108 5.49 -4.91 -6.50
N LEU A 109 4.42 -4.34 -7.02
CA LEU A 109 3.18 -4.14 -6.29
C LEU A 109 2.25 -5.32 -6.57
N ILE A 110 1.93 -6.10 -5.53
CA ILE A 110 1.07 -7.29 -5.62
C ILE A 110 -0.25 -6.97 -4.91
N LEU A 111 -1.38 -7.12 -5.61
CA LEU A 111 -2.71 -6.77 -5.09
C LEU A 111 -3.67 -7.96 -5.15
N GLU A 112 -4.45 -8.14 -4.09
CA GLU A 112 -5.64 -8.99 -4.11
C GLU A 112 -6.88 -8.09 -4.13
N LEU A 113 -7.66 -8.17 -5.20
CA LEU A 113 -8.76 -7.25 -5.48
C LEU A 113 -10.09 -7.97 -5.36
N LEU A 114 -10.91 -7.52 -4.43
CA LEU A 114 -12.18 -8.13 -4.05
C LEU A 114 -13.33 -7.36 -4.71
N LEU A 115 -14.10 -8.01 -5.58
CA LEU A 115 -15.27 -7.41 -6.21
C LEU A 115 -16.56 -7.97 -5.63
N GLU A 116 -17.56 -7.10 -5.42
CA GLU A 116 -18.89 -7.49 -4.97
C GLU A 116 -19.83 -7.68 -6.17
N GLU A 117 -20.57 -8.79 -6.19
CA GLU A 117 -21.53 -9.08 -7.26
C GLU A 117 -22.64 -8.02 -7.30
N LYS A 118 -22.98 -7.54 -8.50
CA LYS A 118 -24.14 -6.67 -8.69
C LYS A 118 -25.39 -7.51 -8.48
N ALA A 119 -26.19 -7.17 -7.47
CA ALA A 119 -27.55 -7.67 -7.39
C ALA A 119 -28.28 -7.33 -8.70
N ALA A 120 -28.85 -8.34 -9.36
CA ALA A 120 -29.53 -8.18 -10.63
C ALA A 120 -30.74 -7.22 -10.49
N ASN A 121 -30.50 -5.93 -10.72
CA ASN A 121 -31.53 -4.96 -11.08
C ASN A 121 -30.95 -3.99 -12.12
N LEU A 122 -31.63 -3.99 -13.27
CA LEU A 122 -31.37 -3.13 -14.41
C LEU A 122 -31.68 -1.67 -14.05
N GLN A 123 -30.83 -0.77 -14.57
CA GLN A 123 -30.92 0.70 -14.56
C GLN A 123 -30.74 1.42 -13.22
N GLU A 124 -29.51 1.86 -12.94
CA GLU A 124 -29.08 3.27 -13.00
C GLU A 124 -27.55 3.32 -12.78
N VAL A 125 -26.82 3.97 -13.69
CA VAL A 125 -25.39 4.24 -13.49
C VAL A 125 -25.28 5.58 -12.77
N VAL A 126 -25.19 5.52 -11.44
CA VAL A 126 -24.65 6.63 -10.65
C VAL A 126 -23.20 6.27 -10.32
N VAL A 127 -22.26 6.94 -10.99
CA VAL A 127 -20.83 6.88 -10.62
C VAL A 127 -20.66 7.72 -9.36
N ALA A 128 -20.64 7.05 -8.21
CA ALA A 128 -20.09 7.59 -6.98
C ALA A 128 -18.90 6.71 -6.60
N GLY A 129 -17.67 7.25 -6.67
CA GLY A 129 -16.46 6.56 -6.22
C GLY A 129 -16.64 6.13 -4.77
N GLN A 130 -16.83 4.83 -4.54
CA GLN A 130 -17.14 4.29 -3.24
C GLN A 130 -15.82 3.85 -2.60
N ARG A 131 -15.28 4.70 -1.71
CA ARG A 131 -14.20 4.34 -0.77
C ARG A 131 -14.59 3.04 -0.08
N TRP A 132 -13.66 2.08 -0.01
CA TRP A 132 -13.83 0.76 0.61
C TRP A 132 -14.82 0.81 1.79
N ARG A 133 -16.02 0.25 1.58
CA ARG A 133 -16.94 -0.03 2.69
C ARG A 133 -16.57 -1.44 3.15
N GLY A 134 -16.15 -1.56 4.41
CA GLY A 134 -15.88 -2.87 5.00
C GLY A 134 -17.09 -3.82 4.88
N SER A 135 -16.88 -5.08 5.27
CA SER A 135 -17.92 -6.13 5.26
C SER A 135 -19.32 -5.61 5.64
N PRO A 136 -20.39 -6.04 4.95
CA PRO A 136 -21.75 -5.51 5.10
C PRO A 136 -22.30 -5.54 6.54
N LEU A 137 -21.65 -6.26 7.45
CA LEU A 137 -22.02 -6.39 8.86
C LEU A 137 -21.53 -5.26 9.79
N SER A 138 -20.58 -4.40 9.39
CA SER A 138 -19.98 -3.39 10.30
C SER A 138 -19.51 -2.09 9.61
N THR A 139 -20.22 -1.61 8.60
CA THR A 139 -19.77 -0.49 7.76
C THR A 139 -19.62 0.87 8.48
N VAL A 140 -20.31 1.11 9.61
CA VAL A 140 -20.31 2.44 10.27
C VAL A 140 -19.17 2.59 11.29
N SER A 141 -18.74 1.50 11.91
CA SER A 141 -17.78 1.52 13.03
C SER A 141 -16.44 0.86 12.69
N THR A 142 -16.24 0.46 11.45
CA THR A 142 -15.00 -0.14 10.94
C THR A 142 -14.20 0.88 10.14
N GLN A 143 -12.93 1.05 10.48
CA GLN A 143 -11.97 1.86 9.73
C GLN A 143 -10.84 0.95 9.26
N ARG A 144 -10.67 0.84 7.94
CA ARG A 144 -9.53 0.15 7.32
C ARG A 144 -8.45 1.18 7.02
N ILE A 145 -7.22 0.82 7.33
CA ILE A 145 -6.05 1.68 7.22
C ILE A 145 -5.00 0.97 6.42
N THR A 146 -4.59 1.58 5.32
CA THR A 146 -3.56 1.02 4.45
C THR A 146 -2.18 1.56 4.82
N VAL A 147 -1.14 0.88 4.34
CA VAL A 147 0.25 1.30 4.53
C VAL A 147 0.48 2.71 3.98
N GLU A 148 -0.12 3.02 2.84
CA GLU A 148 0.04 4.31 2.16
C GLU A 148 -0.57 5.46 2.97
N GLU A 149 -1.64 5.19 3.73
CA GLU A 149 -2.21 6.16 4.66
C GLU A 149 -1.26 6.40 5.86
N VAL A 150 -0.63 5.35 6.41
CA VAL A 150 0.33 5.47 7.52
C VAL A 150 1.55 6.30 7.10
N GLN A 151 2.07 6.06 5.89
CA GLN A 151 3.25 6.73 5.36
C GLN A 151 3.00 8.19 4.96
N ARG A 152 1.74 8.60 4.75
CA ARG A 152 1.40 9.99 4.43
C ARG A 152 1.47 10.90 5.65
N LEU A 153 1.28 10.35 6.85
CA LEU A 153 1.28 11.13 8.08
C LEU A 153 2.66 11.10 8.74
N PRO A 154 3.30 12.26 8.96
CA PRO A 154 4.57 12.31 9.68
C PRO A 154 4.38 11.88 11.14
N ALA A 155 5.48 11.45 11.76
CA ALA A 155 5.52 11.05 13.18
C ALA A 155 4.63 9.85 13.55
N THR A 156 4.21 9.04 12.58
CA THR A 156 3.56 7.74 12.82
C THR A 156 4.56 6.64 13.14
N PHE A 157 5.85 6.80 12.79
CA PHE A 157 6.90 5.76 12.95
C PHE A 157 6.55 4.43 12.28
N ASP A 158 5.85 4.48 11.13
CA ASP A 158 5.27 3.31 10.48
C ASP A 158 4.38 2.47 11.41
N ASP A 159 3.79 3.07 12.44
CA ASP A 159 2.90 2.42 13.37
C ASP A 159 1.43 2.69 13.01
N PRO A 160 0.64 1.67 12.60
CA PRO A 160 -0.78 1.86 12.28
C PRO A 160 -1.60 2.36 13.48
N ALA A 161 -1.21 2.05 14.72
CA ALA A 161 -1.89 2.49 15.92
C ALA A 161 -1.79 4.00 16.14
N ARG A 162 -0.63 4.58 15.79
CA ARG A 162 -0.40 6.03 15.90
C ARG A 162 -1.23 6.80 14.87
N LEU A 163 -1.42 6.25 13.67
CA LEU A 163 -2.35 6.81 12.69
C LEU A 163 -3.80 6.75 13.19
N ILE A 164 -4.19 5.63 13.81
CA ILE A 164 -5.57 5.41 14.29
C ILE A 164 -6.05 6.47 15.28
N GLY A 165 -5.16 7.05 16.09
CA GLY A 165 -5.51 8.15 16.98
C GLY A 165 -6.04 9.41 16.29
N SER A 166 -5.93 9.52 14.97
CA SER A 166 -6.53 10.62 14.19
C SER A 166 -8.00 10.38 13.82
N TYR A 167 -8.53 9.18 14.01
CA TYR A 167 -9.90 8.81 13.66
C TYR A 167 -10.89 9.16 14.78
N ALA A 168 -12.13 9.48 14.40
CA ALA A 168 -13.17 9.87 15.33
C ALA A 168 -13.48 8.76 16.36
N GLY A 169 -13.60 9.16 17.62
CA GLY A 169 -13.89 8.23 18.71
C GLY A 169 -12.66 7.44 19.20
N VAL A 170 -11.46 7.75 18.69
CA VAL A 170 -10.20 7.20 19.18
C VAL A 170 -9.35 8.31 19.78
N VAL A 171 -8.72 8.03 20.92
CA VAL A 171 -7.85 8.97 21.63
C VAL A 171 -6.58 8.25 22.05
N ASN A 172 -5.43 8.81 21.70
CA ASN A 172 -4.16 8.41 22.31
C ASN A 172 -4.11 8.96 23.74
N VAL A 173 -3.91 8.10 24.73
CA VAL A 173 -3.89 8.53 26.14
C VAL A 173 -2.54 9.19 26.50
N HIS A 174 -1.50 8.95 25.70
CA HIS A 174 -0.18 9.56 25.82
C HIS A 174 0.50 9.70 24.44
N ASP A 175 1.43 10.63 24.28
CA ASP A 175 2.16 10.88 23.02
C ASP A 175 3.41 10.01 22.85
N GLY A 176 4.01 9.60 23.98
CA GLY A 176 5.13 8.66 24.03
C GLY A 176 4.77 7.21 23.68
N ALA A 177 3.51 6.80 23.82
CA ALA A 177 3.06 5.42 23.59
C ALA A 177 1.88 5.35 22.63
N ASN A 178 1.66 4.18 22.03
CA ASN A 178 0.66 3.94 21.00
C ASN A 178 -0.64 3.29 21.51
N HIS A 179 -0.88 3.28 22.83
CA HIS A 179 -2.12 2.72 23.36
C HIS A 179 -3.31 3.62 23.03
N ILE A 180 -4.37 3.02 22.50
CA ILE A 180 -5.55 3.73 22.03
C ILE A 180 -6.75 3.48 22.95
N SER A 181 -7.43 4.56 23.34
CA SER A 181 -8.74 4.51 23.96
C SER A 181 -9.81 4.68 22.89
N VAL A 182 -10.75 3.75 22.80
CA VAL A 182 -11.83 3.80 21.81
C VAL A 182 -13.17 4.01 22.54
N ARG A 183 -13.88 5.07 22.16
CA ARG A 183 -15.16 5.49 22.75
C ARG A 183 -15.12 5.63 24.28
N GLY A 184 -13.98 6.06 24.81
CA GLY A 184 -13.76 6.25 26.25
C GLY A 184 -13.46 4.97 27.04
N ASN A 185 -13.36 3.81 26.40
CA ASN A 185 -12.91 2.60 27.07
C ASN A 185 -11.41 2.64 27.35
N SER A 186 -10.98 1.92 28.39
CA SER A 186 -9.55 1.75 28.69
C SER A 186 -8.82 1.13 27.49
N PRO A 187 -7.59 1.53 27.16
CA PRO A 187 -6.79 0.84 26.16
C PRO A 187 -6.62 -0.65 26.44
N ASN A 188 -6.66 -1.07 27.72
CA ASN A 188 -6.59 -2.48 28.12
C ASN A 188 -7.80 -3.30 27.66
N SER A 189 -8.87 -2.64 27.24
CA SER A 189 -10.08 -3.27 26.71
C SER A 189 -10.07 -3.42 25.20
N THR A 190 -9.05 -2.88 24.52
CA THR A 190 -8.84 -3.03 23.08
C THR A 190 -8.13 -4.35 22.81
N ALA A 191 -8.77 -5.23 22.04
CA ALA A 191 -8.14 -6.47 21.62
C ALA A 191 -7.23 -6.22 20.41
N TRP A 192 -6.03 -6.82 20.43
CA TRP A 192 -5.11 -6.81 19.30
C TRP A 192 -5.13 -8.15 18.61
N ARG A 193 -5.12 -8.15 17.28
CA ARG A 193 -5.12 -9.35 16.46
C ARG A 193 -4.17 -9.21 15.28
N LEU A 194 -3.67 -10.35 14.84
CA LEU A 194 -2.84 -10.51 13.66
C LEU A 194 -3.36 -11.71 12.89
N GLU A 195 -3.75 -11.52 11.64
CA GLU A 195 -4.38 -12.56 10.80
C GLU A 195 -5.61 -13.20 11.48
N GLY A 196 -6.38 -12.40 12.24
CA GLY A 196 -7.49 -12.90 13.04
C GLY A 196 -7.09 -13.73 14.27
N GLY A 197 -5.81 -13.93 14.57
CA GLY A 197 -5.37 -14.50 15.84
C GLY A 197 -5.22 -13.41 16.91
N GLU A 198 -5.77 -13.61 18.12
CA GLU A 198 -5.59 -12.64 19.23
C GLU A 198 -4.13 -12.64 19.73
N ILE A 199 -3.57 -11.45 19.91
CA ILE A 199 -2.24 -11.23 20.46
C ILE A 199 -2.35 -10.30 21.66
N VAL A 200 -1.51 -10.53 22.68
CA VAL A 200 -1.59 -9.77 23.94
C VAL A 200 -1.12 -8.33 23.73
N ASN A 201 0.06 -8.18 23.13
CA ASN A 201 0.68 -6.88 22.92
C ASN A 201 1.46 -6.91 21.59
N PRO A 202 1.13 -6.04 20.61
CA PRO A 202 1.82 -5.98 19.33
C PRO A 202 3.12 -5.16 19.35
N ASN A 203 3.50 -4.57 20.50
CA ASN A 203 4.59 -3.59 20.58
C ASN A 203 5.98 -4.22 20.67
N HIS A 204 6.97 -3.50 20.14
CA HIS A 204 8.38 -3.89 20.27
C HIS A 204 8.82 -3.90 21.74
N LEU A 205 8.39 -2.91 22.52
CA LEU A 205 8.59 -2.84 23.98
C LEU A 205 7.29 -2.39 24.64
N ALA A 206 6.84 -3.15 25.65
CA ALA A 206 5.58 -2.91 26.34
C ALA A 206 5.62 -1.73 27.32
N ASP A 207 6.80 -1.25 27.70
CA ASP A 207 7.01 -0.19 28.70
C ASP A 207 7.43 1.15 28.09
N ALA A 208 8.02 1.15 26.89
CA ALA A 208 8.51 2.33 26.22
C ALA A 208 7.41 3.39 26.05
N GLY A 209 7.67 4.61 26.53
CA GLY A 209 6.74 5.73 26.43
C GLY A 209 5.46 5.56 27.25
N THR A 210 5.32 4.54 28.09
CA THR A 210 4.18 4.40 28.99
C THR A 210 4.33 5.30 30.22
N SER A 211 3.23 5.54 30.93
CA SER A 211 3.27 6.29 32.19
C SER A 211 4.21 5.63 33.21
N GLY A 212 5.32 6.29 33.52
CA GLY A 212 6.32 5.78 34.46
C GLY A 212 7.16 4.61 33.95
N ASN A 213 7.23 4.38 32.62
CA ASN A 213 8.01 3.32 31.98
C ASN A 213 7.76 1.93 32.59
N ARG A 214 6.47 1.58 32.76
CA ARG A 214 6.06 0.26 33.27
C ARG A 214 5.38 -0.53 32.15
N PRO A 215 5.57 -1.85 32.06
CA PRO A 215 4.91 -2.65 31.03
C PRO A 215 3.39 -2.44 31.01
N ALA A 216 2.86 -2.07 29.85
CA ALA A 216 1.44 -1.97 29.57
C ALA A 216 0.94 -3.27 28.89
N ALA A 217 -0.32 -3.61 29.13
CA ALA A 217 -0.91 -4.81 28.54
C ALA A 217 -1.12 -4.63 27.02
N THR A 218 -1.58 -3.46 26.59
CA THR A 218 -2.05 -3.22 25.21
C THR A 218 -1.39 -2.01 24.55
N GLY A 219 -0.15 -1.70 24.94
CA GLY A 219 0.58 -0.53 24.47
C GLY A 219 2.09 -0.65 24.60
N GLY A 220 2.78 0.35 24.06
CA GLY A 220 4.22 0.47 24.06
C GLY A 220 4.64 1.68 23.26
N GLY A 221 5.93 1.78 22.92
CA GLY A 221 6.44 2.92 22.15
C GLY A 221 5.92 2.89 20.72
N VAL A 222 6.17 1.77 20.03
CA VAL A 222 5.74 1.50 18.66
C VAL A 222 5.42 0.01 18.48
N ASN A 223 4.54 -0.27 17.52
CA ASN A 223 4.30 -1.63 17.06
C ASN A 223 5.59 -2.32 16.61
N LEU A 224 5.74 -3.59 16.98
CA LEU A 224 6.80 -4.47 16.47
C LEU A 224 6.60 -4.73 14.97
N LEU A 225 5.34 -4.78 14.54
CA LEU A 225 4.95 -4.96 13.15
C LEU A 225 4.84 -3.60 12.49
N SER A 226 5.87 -3.22 11.73
CA SER A 226 5.85 -2.02 10.89
C SER A 226 4.70 -2.12 9.88
N ALA A 227 4.05 -0.99 9.60
CA ALA A 227 3.05 -0.86 8.54
C ALA A 227 3.57 -1.39 7.19
N GLN A 228 4.88 -1.31 6.94
CA GLN A 228 5.49 -1.84 5.72
C GLN A 228 5.38 -3.37 5.56
N MET A 229 5.18 -4.10 6.65
CA MET A 229 4.94 -5.55 6.65
C MET A 229 3.46 -5.87 6.42
N LEU A 230 2.57 -4.93 6.66
CA LEU A 230 1.13 -5.10 6.59
C LEU A 230 0.62 -4.79 5.17
N ASP A 231 -0.52 -5.36 4.81
CA ASP A 231 -1.36 -4.87 3.71
C ASP A 231 -2.28 -3.78 4.24
N TYR A 232 -2.92 -4.06 5.38
CA TYR A 232 -3.80 -3.14 6.07
C TYR A 232 -3.98 -3.51 7.54
N ALA A 233 -4.39 -2.53 8.33
CA ALA A 233 -4.95 -2.73 9.66
C ALA A 233 -6.42 -2.31 9.66
N THR A 234 -7.25 -3.02 10.42
CA THR A 234 -8.67 -2.69 10.56
C THR A 234 -8.99 -2.43 12.02
N LEU A 235 -9.49 -1.23 12.31
CA LEU A 235 -10.08 -0.90 13.60
C LEU A 235 -11.58 -1.13 13.57
N TYR A 236 -12.07 -1.98 14.46
CA TYR A 236 -13.47 -2.09 14.80
C TYR A 236 -13.74 -1.31 16.09
N SER A 237 -14.28 -0.11 15.95
CA SER A 237 -14.52 0.80 17.08
C SER A 237 -15.81 0.51 17.86
N GLY A 238 -16.64 -0.41 17.37
CA GLY A 238 -17.91 -0.82 17.95
C GLY A 238 -18.73 -1.64 16.95
N ALA A 239 -19.82 -2.25 17.39
CA ALA A 239 -20.72 -3.06 16.55
C ALA A 239 -19.99 -4.14 15.70
N PHE A 240 -18.94 -4.74 16.25
CA PHE A 240 -18.21 -5.83 15.62
C PHE A 240 -18.98 -7.15 15.72
N PRO A 241 -18.74 -8.11 14.79
CA PRO A 241 -19.39 -9.42 14.81
C PRO A 241 -19.18 -10.18 16.14
N ALA A 242 -20.14 -11.05 16.50
CA ALA A 242 -20.11 -11.82 17.74
C ALA A 242 -18.91 -12.79 17.83
N ASP A 243 -18.30 -13.14 16.69
CA ASP A 243 -17.10 -13.99 16.63
C ASP A 243 -15.88 -13.32 17.27
N TYR A 244 -15.90 -11.99 17.41
CA TYR A 244 -14.89 -11.24 18.14
C TYR A 244 -15.24 -11.20 19.64
N GLY A 245 -14.84 -12.25 20.37
CA GLY A 245 -14.90 -12.30 21.83
C GLY A 245 -13.85 -11.42 22.51
N ASN A 246 -13.93 -11.31 23.84
CA ASN A 246 -12.89 -10.72 24.70
C ASN A 246 -12.49 -9.24 24.43
N ALA A 247 -13.30 -8.47 23.70
CA ALA A 247 -13.06 -7.06 23.42
C ALA A 247 -14.22 -6.18 23.90
N LEU A 248 -13.92 -5.16 24.72
CA LEU A 248 -14.91 -4.16 25.16
C LEU A 248 -14.61 -2.76 24.59
N GLY A 249 -13.33 -2.47 24.33
CA GLY A 249 -12.81 -1.21 23.80
C GLY A 249 -12.49 -1.25 22.32
N GLY A 250 -13.06 -2.19 21.56
CA GLY A 250 -12.80 -2.34 20.13
C GLY A 250 -11.70 -3.36 19.81
N ILE A 251 -11.51 -3.62 18.52
CA ILE A 251 -10.54 -4.59 18.00
C ILE A 251 -9.65 -3.92 16.98
N MET A 252 -8.34 -4.08 17.14
CA MET A 252 -7.37 -3.87 16.09
C MET A 252 -7.01 -5.21 15.46
N ASP A 253 -7.26 -5.37 14.16
CA ASP A 253 -6.88 -6.58 13.42
C ASP A 253 -5.93 -6.23 12.27
N MET A 254 -4.72 -6.78 12.30
CA MET A 254 -3.66 -6.50 11.34
C MET A 254 -3.49 -7.66 10.37
N TYR A 255 -3.30 -7.34 9.09
CA TYR A 255 -3.12 -8.32 8.03
C TYR A 255 -1.81 -8.04 7.31
N PHE A 256 -0.96 -9.05 7.21
CA PHE A 256 0.26 -9.04 6.44
C PHE A 256 -0.03 -8.92 4.96
N ARG A 257 0.86 -8.21 4.27
CA ARG A 257 0.89 -8.26 2.82
C ARG A 257 1.39 -9.61 2.33
N GLN A 258 0.89 -10.02 1.17
CA GLN A 258 1.43 -11.20 0.52
C GLN A 258 2.90 -10.96 0.12
N GLY A 259 3.74 -11.96 0.38
CA GLY A 259 5.10 -11.98 -0.10
C GLY A 259 5.15 -12.10 -1.62
N ASN A 260 6.24 -11.65 -2.23
CA ASN A 260 6.47 -11.88 -3.66
C ASN A 260 7.05 -13.27 -3.88
N ASP A 261 6.30 -14.07 -4.64
CA ASP A 261 6.59 -15.46 -4.99
C ASP A 261 7.54 -15.61 -6.20
N GLU A 262 7.81 -14.53 -6.94
CA GLU A 262 8.70 -14.51 -8.10
C GLU A 262 10.10 -14.00 -7.73
N LYS A 263 10.19 -13.01 -6.85
CA LYS A 263 11.45 -12.35 -6.50
C LYS A 263 11.48 -11.87 -5.05
N HIS A 264 12.56 -12.21 -4.36
CA HIS A 264 12.85 -11.69 -3.03
C HIS A 264 13.23 -10.20 -3.10
N PHE A 265 12.66 -9.39 -2.19
CA PHE A 265 13.05 -8.00 -2.01
C PHE A 265 12.96 -7.62 -0.53
N PHE A 266 13.73 -6.61 -0.13
CA PHE A 266 13.71 -6.05 1.22
C PHE A 266 12.83 -4.80 1.26
N THR A 267 12.11 -4.61 2.35
CA THR A 267 11.50 -3.33 2.72
C THR A 267 12.53 -2.52 3.51
N MET A 268 12.60 -1.21 3.26
CA MET A 268 13.50 -0.27 3.96
C MET A 268 12.79 0.41 5.12
#